data_AF-F0ZWE0-F1
#
_entry.id   AF-F0ZWE0-F1
#
_cell.length_a   1.000
_cell.length_b   1.000
_cell.length_c   1.000
_cell.angle_alpha   90.00
_cell.angle_beta   90.00
_cell.angle_gamma   90.00
#
_symmetry.space_group_name_H-M   'P 1'
#
loop_
_entity.id
_entity.type
_entity.pdbx_description
1 polymer ?
#
loop_
_entity_poly.entity_id
_entity_poly.type
_entity_poly.pdbx_seq_one_letter_code
_entity_poly.pdbx_strand_id
1 'polypeptide(L)'
;FEENLKKTKGYVIRKMKQDGNCLFRSVADQIYGDQEMHSTVREKCLDYMEAERDHFSQFITEDFNEYIKRKRNDKVFGNNTEMQAMAELFNRPIEVYSKSLEPINIFHLSYRGNQYPIRLSYHHGNHYDSICDLSNPSVGVGLGFPDFHPGQADKSQMNKAIKKSEFDLLNQQLYEEALLDSDWRETEMEIEEAVLAASRAEYLENLFNQHKQKKQ
;
A
#
# COMPACT_ATOMS: atom_id res chain seq x y z
N PHE A 1 -20.98 15.46 3.97
CA PHE A 1 -19.76 15.24 4.75
C PHE A 1 -18.96 14.08 4.18
N GLU A 2 -19.49 12.85 4.19
CA GLU A 2 -18.77 11.65 3.73
C GLU A 2 -18.23 11.78 2.29
N GLU A 3 -19.04 12.29 1.35
CA GLU A 3 -18.58 12.51 -0.03
C GLU A 3 -17.40 13.48 -0.14
N ASN A 4 -17.44 14.58 0.62
CA ASN A 4 -16.36 15.57 0.60
C ASN A 4 -15.11 15.02 1.27
N LEU A 5 -15.27 14.24 2.35
CA LEU A 5 -14.17 13.57 3.03
C LEU A 5 -13.44 12.61 2.07
N LYS A 6 -14.21 11.85 1.27
CA LYS A 6 -13.67 10.98 0.22
C LYS A 6 -13.02 11.75 -0.92
N LYS A 7 -13.69 12.76 -1.47
CA LYS A 7 -13.18 13.55 -2.62
C LYS A 7 -11.91 14.33 -2.28
N THR A 8 -11.84 14.91 -1.08
CA THR A 8 -10.74 15.82 -0.71
C THR A 8 -9.58 15.10 -0.05
N LYS A 9 -9.83 14.11 0.81
CA LYS A 9 -8.79 13.43 1.61
C LYS A 9 -8.60 11.95 1.21
N GLY A 10 -9.45 11.38 0.36
CA GLY A 10 -9.40 9.95 0.01
C GLY A 10 -9.91 9.03 1.12
N TYR A 11 -10.59 9.58 2.13
CA TYR A 11 -11.04 8.85 3.31
C TYR A 11 -12.45 8.29 3.14
N VAL A 12 -12.65 7.05 3.58
CA VAL A 12 -13.94 6.35 3.51
C VAL A 12 -14.39 5.93 4.90
N ILE A 13 -15.65 6.19 5.24
CA ILE A 13 -16.23 5.76 6.51
C ILE A 13 -16.66 4.29 6.41
N ARG A 14 -16.11 3.44 7.27
CA ARG A 14 -16.57 2.06 7.49
C ARG A 14 -17.53 2.04 8.69
N LYS A 15 -18.76 1.58 8.43
CA LYS A 15 -19.83 1.54 9.43
C LYS A 15 -19.59 0.44 10.45
N MET A 16 -19.56 0.80 11.72
CA MET A 16 -19.46 -0.13 12.83
C MET A 16 -20.84 -0.51 13.34
N LYS A 17 -20.93 -1.65 14.02
CA LYS A 17 -22.15 -2.02 14.72
C LYS A 17 -22.54 -0.95 15.75
N GLN A 18 -23.80 -0.52 15.71
CA GLN A 18 -24.36 0.47 16.63
C GLN A 18 -24.73 -0.16 17.99
N ASP A 19 -23.70 -0.56 18.73
CA ASP A 19 -23.82 -1.01 20.11
C ASP A 19 -22.86 -0.23 21.02
N GLY A 20 -22.86 -0.53 22.32
CA GLY A 20 -21.95 0.10 23.27
C GLY A 20 -20.48 -0.29 23.11
N ASN A 21 -20.14 -1.09 22.10
CA ASN A 21 -18.76 -1.41 21.72
C ASN A 21 -18.25 -0.55 20.56
N CYS A 22 -19.08 0.32 19.97
CA CYS A 22 -18.72 1.05 18.74
C CYS A 22 -17.35 1.72 18.78
N LEU A 23 -16.94 2.34 19.88
CA LEU A 23 -15.59 2.91 20.02
C LEU A 23 -14.49 1.85 19.82
N PHE A 24 -14.58 0.75 20.58
CA PHE A 24 -13.61 -0.34 20.53
C PHE A 24 -13.65 -1.07 19.18
N ARG A 25 -14.83 -1.17 18.56
CA ARG A 25 -15.03 -1.72 17.21
C ARG A 25 -14.32 -0.86 16.16
N SER A 26 -14.49 0.46 16.21
CA SER A 26 -13.82 1.37 15.28
C SER A 26 -12.31 1.32 15.44
N VAL A 27 -11.80 1.26 16.68
CA VAL A 27 -10.36 1.13 16.92
C VAL A 27 -9.85 -0.25 16.48
N ALA A 28 -10.61 -1.32 16.72
CA ALA A 28 -10.26 -2.66 16.26
C ALA A 28 -10.18 -2.74 14.72
N ASP A 29 -11.09 -2.11 14.00
CA ASP A 29 -11.01 -1.99 12.54
C ASP A 29 -9.77 -1.20 12.08
N GLN A 30 -9.34 -0.18 12.83
CA GLN A 30 -8.15 0.62 12.52
C GLN A 30 -6.83 -0.11 12.81
N ILE A 31 -6.80 -0.95 13.85
CA ILE A 31 -5.60 -1.68 14.28
C ILE A 31 -5.50 -3.04 13.59
N TYR A 32 -6.56 -3.84 13.63
CA TYR A 32 -6.59 -5.23 13.18
C TYR A 32 -7.30 -5.41 11.83
N GLY A 33 -8.03 -4.40 11.34
CA GLY A 33 -8.83 -4.54 10.12
C GLY A 33 -10.13 -5.31 10.32
N ASP A 34 -10.49 -5.63 11.57
CA ASP A 34 -11.68 -6.39 11.93
C ASP A 34 -12.32 -5.82 13.19
N GLN A 35 -13.58 -5.40 13.08
CA GLN A 35 -14.34 -4.85 14.19
C GLN A 35 -14.70 -5.89 15.24
N GLU A 36 -14.72 -7.19 14.92
CA GLU A 36 -15.03 -8.25 15.88
C GLU A 36 -13.89 -8.46 16.90
N MET A 37 -12.71 -7.90 16.64
CA MET A 37 -11.59 -7.86 17.60
C MET A 37 -11.77 -6.80 18.71
N HIS A 38 -12.95 -6.18 18.83
CA HIS A 38 -13.24 -5.14 19.83
C HIS A 38 -13.04 -5.59 21.28
N SER A 39 -13.25 -6.87 21.59
CA SER A 39 -13.04 -7.43 22.92
C SER A 39 -11.56 -7.37 23.31
N THR A 40 -10.68 -7.77 22.39
CA THR A 40 -9.22 -7.70 22.57
C THR A 40 -8.73 -6.26 22.75
N VAL A 41 -9.28 -5.31 21.97
CA VAL A 41 -8.95 -3.88 22.14
C VAL A 41 -9.40 -3.38 23.51
N ARG A 42 -10.62 -3.73 23.95
CA ARG A 42 -11.15 -3.34 25.27
C ARG A 42 -10.28 -3.88 26.39
N GLU A 43 -9.93 -5.16 26.34
CA GLU A 43 -9.08 -5.81 27.34
C GLU A 43 -7.73 -5.12 27.45
N LYS A 44 -6.99 -4.98 26.34
CA LYS A 44 -5.69 -4.30 26.32
C LYS A 44 -5.76 -2.85 26.79
N CYS A 45 -6.80 -2.12 26.40
CA CYS A 45 -7.01 -0.74 26.84
C CYS A 45 -7.13 -0.64 28.36
N LEU A 46 -7.95 -1.51 28.96
CA LEU A 46 -8.21 -1.47 30.40
C LEU A 46 -7.05 -2.05 31.22
N ASP A 47 -6.34 -3.04 30.70
CA ASP A 47 -5.07 -3.52 31.28
C ASP A 47 -4.03 -2.41 31.32
N TYR A 48 -3.92 -1.62 30.24
CA TYR A 48 -3.02 -0.48 30.18
C TYR A 48 -3.41 0.62 31.17
N MET A 49 -4.70 0.96 31.23
CA MET A 49 -5.19 1.93 32.21
C MET A 49 -4.93 1.47 33.65
N GLU A 50 -5.08 0.19 33.94
CA GLU A 50 -4.81 -0.40 35.25
C GLU A 50 -3.32 -0.40 35.60
N ALA A 51 -2.44 -0.66 34.62
CA ALA A 51 -0.99 -0.57 34.80
C ALA A 51 -0.55 0.88 35.08
N GLU A 52 -1.14 1.85 34.39
CA GLU A 52 -0.86 3.29 34.55
C GLU A 52 -1.88 3.99 35.47
N ARG A 53 -2.31 3.28 36.53
CA ARG A 53 -3.37 3.71 37.45
C ARG A 53 -3.18 5.14 37.96
N ASP A 54 -1.97 5.47 38.39
CA ASP A 54 -1.66 6.78 38.99
C ASP A 54 -1.88 7.93 38.01
N HIS A 55 -1.72 7.69 36.71
CA HIS A 55 -2.02 8.66 35.68
C HIS A 55 -3.53 8.77 35.42
N PHE A 56 -4.19 7.64 35.13
CA PHE A 56 -5.58 7.64 34.71
C PHE A 56 -6.57 7.94 35.84
N SER A 57 -6.27 7.58 37.09
CA SER A 57 -7.16 7.81 38.22
C SER A 57 -7.45 9.29 38.46
N GLN A 58 -6.56 10.19 38.02
CA GLN A 58 -6.73 11.64 38.15
C GLN A 58 -7.88 12.19 37.27
N PHE A 59 -8.27 11.44 36.24
CA PHE A 59 -9.33 11.81 35.30
C PHE A 59 -10.65 11.07 35.55
N ILE A 60 -10.69 10.18 36.56
CA ILE A 60 -11.86 9.38 36.91
C ILE A 60 -12.42 9.89 38.24
N THR A 61 -13.72 10.22 38.26
CA THR A 61 -14.39 10.80 39.43
C THR A 61 -14.94 9.77 40.40
N GLU A 62 -15.13 8.53 39.96
CA GLU A 62 -15.55 7.39 40.80
C GLU A 62 -14.34 6.57 41.28
N ASP A 63 -14.58 5.53 42.09
CA ASP A 63 -13.51 4.60 42.45
C ASP A 63 -12.92 3.95 41.21
N PHE A 64 -11.59 4.03 41.07
CA PHE A 64 -10.90 3.58 39.86
C PHE A 64 -11.06 2.08 39.62
N ASN A 65 -11.07 1.27 40.67
CA ASN A 65 -11.17 -0.18 40.51
C ASN A 65 -12.59 -0.57 40.06
N GLU A 66 -13.62 0.07 40.62
CA GLU A 66 -15.00 -0.08 40.16
C GLU A 66 -15.18 0.46 38.73
N TYR A 67 -14.53 1.56 38.36
CA TYR A 67 -14.50 2.08 36.99
C TYR A 67 -13.98 1.05 36.00
N ILE A 68 -12.79 0.49 36.25
CA ILE A 68 -12.15 -0.52 35.39
C ILE A 68 -13.03 -1.77 35.31
N LYS A 69 -13.49 -2.29 36.44
CA LYS A 69 -14.38 -3.47 36.49
C LYS A 69 -15.65 -3.26 35.67
N ARG A 70 -16.28 -2.08 35.79
CA ARG A 70 -17.47 -1.72 35.00
C ARG A 70 -17.14 -1.62 33.52
N LYS A 71 -16.03 -0.97 33.15
CA LYS A 71 -15.61 -0.77 31.76
C LYS A 71 -15.18 -2.06 31.06
N ARG A 72 -14.76 -3.09 31.79
CA ARG A 72 -14.45 -4.42 31.22
C ARG A 72 -15.68 -5.14 30.69
N ASN A 73 -16.88 -4.79 31.15
CA ASN A 73 -18.11 -5.41 30.70
C ASN A 73 -18.42 -5.09 29.23
N ASP A 74 -18.98 -6.08 28.52
CA ASP A 74 -19.42 -5.94 27.14
C ASP A 74 -20.46 -4.82 26.99
N LYS A 75 -20.39 -4.11 25.86
CA LYS A 75 -21.30 -3.01 25.50
C LYS A 75 -21.32 -1.83 26.48
N VAL A 76 -20.32 -1.70 27.35
CA VAL A 76 -20.12 -0.45 28.09
C VAL A 76 -19.39 0.54 27.19
N PHE A 77 -20.02 1.70 26.96
CA PHE A 77 -19.47 2.76 26.10
C PHE A 77 -18.10 3.21 26.59
N GLY A 78 -17.18 3.39 25.64
CA GLY A 78 -15.90 4.04 25.87
C GLY A 78 -16.00 5.56 25.63
N ASN A 79 -15.17 6.32 26.34
CA ASN A 79 -15.13 7.78 26.33
C ASN A 79 -13.73 8.30 25.98
N ASN A 80 -13.52 9.61 26.14
CA ASN A 80 -12.24 10.28 25.89
C ASN A 80 -11.07 9.66 26.67
N THR A 81 -11.27 9.19 27.91
CA THR A 81 -10.20 8.56 28.70
C THR A 81 -9.72 7.27 28.05
N GLU A 82 -10.64 6.42 27.58
CA GLU A 82 -10.26 5.21 26.83
C GLU A 82 -9.61 5.55 25.48
N MET A 83 -10.02 6.63 24.82
CA MET A 83 -9.35 7.09 23.60
C MET A 83 -7.91 7.50 23.88
N GLN A 84 -7.66 8.28 24.93
CA GLN A 84 -6.31 8.68 25.31
C GLN A 84 -5.46 7.44 25.64
N ALA A 85 -5.99 6.52 26.43
CA ALA A 85 -5.33 5.27 26.77
C ALA A 85 -4.99 4.43 25.53
N MET A 86 -5.91 4.29 24.57
CA MET A 86 -5.64 3.57 23.31
C MET A 86 -4.63 4.29 22.42
N ALA A 87 -4.64 5.63 22.41
CA ALA A 87 -3.69 6.41 21.62
C ALA A 87 -2.24 6.19 22.11
N GLU A 88 -2.06 6.15 23.43
CA GLU A 88 -0.78 5.83 24.08
C GLU A 88 -0.39 4.36 23.90
N LEU A 89 -1.32 3.44 24.18
CA LEU A 89 -1.11 2.00 24.05
C LEU A 89 -0.65 1.58 22.64
N PHE A 90 -1.28 2.11 21.60
CA PHE A 90 -0.93 1.78 20.21
C PHE A 90 0.13 2.72 19.61
N ASN A 91 0.63 3.69 20.37
CA ASN A 91 1.61 4.68 19.91
C ASN A 91 1.16 5.36 18.59
N ARG A 92 -0.12 5.73 18.54
CA ARG A 92 -0.77 6.33 17.37
C ARG A 92 -1.77 7.39 17.83
N PRO A 93 -1.71 8.62 17.31
CA PRO A 93 -2.70 9.64 17.67
C PRO A 93 -4.09 9.23 17.18
N ILE A 94 -5.13 9.54 17.95
CA ILE A 94 -6.52 9.31 17.53
C ILE A 94 -7.11 10.64 17.04
N GLU A 95 -7.52 10.68 15.78
CA GLU A 95 -8.21 11.81 15.15
C GLU A 95 -9.71 11.54 15.12
N VAL A 96 -10.50 12.43 15.72
CA VAL A 96 -11.96 12.33 15.72
C VAL A 96 -12.55 13.38 14.77
N TYR A 97 -13.31 12.93 13.79
CA TYR A 97 -13.98 13.79 12.81
C TYR A 97 -15.49 13.84 13.05
N SER A 98 -16.06 15.04 12.98
CA SER A 98 -17.51 15.24 13.06
C SER A 98 -17.94 16.33 12.10
N LYS A 99 -18.66 15.96 11.03
CA LYS A 99 -19.24 16.87 10.02
C LYS A 99 -18.26 17.90 9.39
N SER A 100 -16.95 17.77 9.63
CA SER A 100 -15.88 18.69 9.22
C SER A 100 -14.71 17.90 8.64
N LEU A 101 -14.01 18.49 7.67
CA LEU A 101 -12.83 17.89 7.02
C LEU A 101 -11.57 17.91 7.88
N GLU A 102 -11.60 18.67 8.98
CA GLU A 102 -10.54 18.73 9.98
C GLU A 102 -11.02 18.04 11.27
N PRO A 103 -10.13 17.35 11.99
CA PRO A 103 -10.50 16.66 13.22
C PRO A 103 -10.96 17.65 14.28
N ILE A 104 -12.06 17.33 14.95
CA ILE A 104 -12.59 18.13 16.07
C ILE A 104 -11.80 17.87 17.36
N ASN A 105 -11.11 16.73 17.44
CA ASN A 105 -10.25 16.39 18.55
C ASN A 105 -9.10 15.47 18.10
N ILE A 106 -7.94 15.63 18.71
CA ILE A 106 -6.76 14.80 18.48
C ILE A 106 -6.20 14.38 19.83
N PHE A 107 -6.23 13.08 20.10
CA PHE A 107 -5.62 12.49 21.30
C PHE A 107 -4.16 12.17 21.03
N HIS A 108 -3.32 12.33 22.05
CA HIS A 108 -1.87 12.11 21.97
C HIS A 108 -1.14 13.05 20.99
N LEU A 109 -1.53 14.34 20.98
CA LEU A 109 -1.02 15.37 20.05
C LEU A 109 0.50 15.61 20.13
N SER A 110 1.11 15.41 21.30
CA SER A 110 2.55 15.60 21.53
C SER A 110 3.41 14.51 20.88
N TYR A 111 2.81 13.43 20.40
CA TYR A 111 3.51 12.32 19.80
C TYR A 111 4.04 12.70 18.41
N ARG A 112 5.37 12.84 18.34
CA ARG A 112 6.13 13.11 17.11
C ARG A 112 6.43 11.84 16.30
N GLY A 113 5.83 10.71 16.67
CA GLY A 113 6.12 9.42 16.07
C GLY A 113 5.35 9.16 14.78
N ASN A 114 4.77 7.97 14.70
CA ASN A 114 4.23 7.37 13.48
C ASN A 114 3.21 8.25 12.72
N GLN A 115 3.34 8.33 11.39
CA GLN A 115 2.53 9.19 10.50
C GLN A 115 1.10 8.69 10.25
N TYR A 116 0.66 7.69 11.00
CA TYR A 116 -0.58 6.95 10.75
C TYR A 116 -1.53 7.06 11.94
N PRO A 117 -2.33 8.13 12.03
CA PRO A 117 -3.34 8.25 13.07
C PRO A 117 -4.39 7.14 12.96
N ILE A 118 -5.05 6.86 14.08
CA ILE A 118 -6.31 6.10 14.14
C ILE A 118 -7.42 7.11 13.89
N ARG A 119 -8.21 6.94 12.82
CA ARG A 119 -9.22 7.93 12.44
C ARG A 119 -10.62 7.42 12.73
N LEU A 120 -11.40 8.20 13.46
CA LEU A 120 -12.75 7.87 13.90
C LEU A 120 -13.73 8.93 13.39
N SER A 121 -14.93 8.50 12.96
CA SER A 121 -16.03 9.42 12.70
C SER A 121 -17.05 9.38 13.83
N TYR A 122 -17.41 10.54 14.34
CA TYR A 122 -18.36 10.68 15.44
C TYR A 122 -19.73 11.09 14.93
N HIS A 123 -20.74 10.29 15.28
CA HIS A 123 -22.11 10.41 14.83
C HIS A 123 -23.09 10.42 16.02
N HIS A 124 -24.15 11.24 15.90
CA HIS A 124 -25.34 11.24 16.77
C HIS A 124 -25.11 11.30 18.30
N GLY A 125 -23.94 11.78 18.75
CA GLY A 125 -23.68 12.01 20.18
C GLY A 125 -23.23 10.79 20.97
N ASN A 126 -23.12 9.60 20.37
CA ASN A 126 -22.69 8.39 21.07
C ASN A 126 -22.10 7.29 20.17
N HIS A 127 -22.02 7.49 18.86
CA HIS A 127 -21.63 6.45 17.92
C HIS A 127 -20.32 6.80 17.21
N TYR A 128 -19.46 5.81 17.11
CA TYR A 128 -18.20 5.90 16.38
C TYR A 128 -18.20 4.93 15.22
N ASP A 129 -17.76 5.44 14.07
CA ASP A 129 -17.39 4.67 12.89
C ASP A 129 -15.89 4.76 12.64
N SER A 130 -15.35 3.85 11.84
CA SER A 130 -13.94 3.85 11.44
C SER A 130 -13.76 4.67 10.17
N ILE A 131 -12.65 5.41 10.03
CA ILE A 131 -12.31 6.15 8.81
C ILE A 131 -11.05 5.59 8.20
N CYS A 132 -11.15 5.10 6.97
CA CYS A 132 -10.06 4.41 6.28
C CYS A 132 -9.48 5.29 5.19
N ASP A 133 -8.16 5.39 5.18
CA ASP A 133 -7.42 6.05 4.11
C ASP A 133 -7.15 5.04 2.99
N LEU A 134 -7.76 5.26 1.82
CA LEU A 134 -7.59 4.40 0.65
C LEU A 134 -6.19 4.51 0.05
N SER A 135 -5.52 5.65 0.23
CA SER A 135 -4.20 5.90 -0.33
C SER A 135 -3.07 5.34 0.53
N ASN A 136 -3.33 5.18 1.83
CA ASN A 136 -2.32 4.82 2.80
C ASN A 136 -2.93 3.93 3.92
N PRO A 137 -3.18 2.64 3.64
CA PRO A 137 -3.75 1.72 4.63
C PRO A 137 -2.82 1.61 5.85
N SER A 138 -3.40 1.60 7.05
CA SER A 138 -2.66 1.66 8.33
C SER A 138 -2.93 0.48 9.26
N VAL A 139 -3.58 -0.57 8.75
CA VAL A 139 -3.85 -1.80 9.51
C VAL A 139 -2.54 -2.48 9.86
N GLY A 140 -2.40 -2.95 11.09
CA GLY A 140 -1.20 -3.59 11.63
C GLY A 140 -0.10 -2.63 12.10
N VAL A 141 -0.22 -1.34 11.81
CA VAL A 141 0.72 -0.32 12.27
C VAL A 141 0.55 -0.10 13.77
N GLY A 142 1.65 -0.19 14.54
CA GLY A 142 1.65 -0.02 16.00
C GLY A 142 1.68 -1.32 16.81
N LEU A 143 1.66 -2.49 16.16
CA LEU A 143 1.74 -3.81 16.82
C LEU A 143 3.18 -4.29 17.11
N GLY A 144 4.18 -3.40 17.01
CA GLY A 144 5.57 -3.73 17.34
C GLY A 144 6.32 -4.56 16.31
N PHE A 145 5.84 -4.65 15.07
CA PHE A 145 6.62 -5.23 13.97
C PHE A 145 7.64 -4.21 13.46
N PRO A 146 8.96 -4.43 13.65
CA PRO A 146 9.98 -3.62 13.00
C PRO A 146 9.79 -3.74 11.47
N ASP A 147 9.81 -2.63 10.77
CA ASP A 147 9.76 -2.54 9.29
C ASP A 147 8.46 -2.95 8.58
N PHE A 148 7.34 -3.20 9.29
CA PHE A 148 6.05 -3.40 8.60
C PHE A 148 5.40 -2.06 8.25
N HIS A 149 5.74 -1.53 7.08
CA HIS A 149 4.98 -0.46 6.43
C HIS A 149 3.97 -1.09 5.47
N PRO A 150 2.66 -0.96 5.71
CA PRO A 150 1.64 -1.42 4.77
C PRO A 150 1.92 -0.87 3.36
N GLY A 151 1.86 -1.74 2.35
CA GLY A 151 2.16 -1.40 0.96
C GLY A 151 3.64 -1.43 0.56
N GLN A 152 4.61 -1.68 1.46
CA GLN A 152 6.01 -1.91 1.04
C GLN A 152 6.16 -3.22 0.26
N ALA A 153 5.46 -4.28 0.67
CA ALA A 153 5.43 -5.54 -0.09
C ALA A 153 4.86 -5.31 -1.50
N ASP A 154 3.75 -4.58 -1.61
CA ASP A 154 3.12 -4.24 -2.89
C ASP A 154 4.04 -3.39 -3.78
N LYS A 155 4.67 -2.34 -3.22
CA LYS A 155 5.67 -1.52 -3.94
C LYS A 155 6.86 -2.35 -4.42
N SER A 156 7.34 -3.26 -3.59
CA SER A 156 8.44 -4.17 -3.94
C SER A 156 8.04 -5.12 -5.07
N GLN A 157 6.85 -5.72 -4.99
CA GLN A 157 6.30 -6.58 -6.05
C GLN A 157 6.05 -5.82 -7.35
N MET A 158 5.52 -4.59 -7.27
CA MET A 158 5.30 -3.72 -8.43
C MET A 158 6.61 -3.34 -9.10
N ASN A 159 7.63 -2.93 -8.33
CA ASN A 159 8.96 -2.64 -8.86
C ASN A 159 9.60 -3.87 -9.51
N LYS A 160 9.41 -5.07 -8.94
CA LYS A 160 9.87 -6.33 -9.57
C LYS A 160 9.13 -6.61 -10.87
N ALA A 161 7.82 -6.37 -10.93
CA ALA A 161 7.01 -6.58 -12.13
C ALA A 161 7.40 -5.61 -13.25
N ILE A 162 7.63 -4.32 -12.93
CA ILE A 162 8.09 -3.31 -13.91
C ILE A 162 9.45 -3.73 -14.49
N LYS A 163 10.44 -4.04 -13.63
CA LYS A 163 11.76 -4.47 -14.10
C LYS A 163 11.70 -5.72 -14.97
N LYS A 164 10.81 -6.66 -14.64
CA LYS A 164 10.60 -7.86 -15.46
C LYS A 164 10.01 -7.49 -16.82
N SER A 165 8.99 -6.62 -16.86
CA SER A 165 8.39 -6.15 -18.11
C SER A 165 9.39 -5.41 -18.98
N GLU A 166 10.25 -4.57 -18.39
CA GLU A 166 11.32 -3.87 -19.10
C GLU A 166 12.35 -4.85 -19.68
N PHE A 167 12.74 -5.86 -18.91
CA PHE A 167 13.68 -6.91 -19.33
C PHE A 167 13.10 -7.77 -20.47
N ASP A 168 11.84 -8.17 -20.37
CA ASP A 168 11.17 -8.99 -21.40
C ASP A 168 11.05 -8.21 -22.72
N LEU A 169 10.74 -6.91 -22.66
CA LEU A 169 10.69 -6.04 -23.84
C LEU A 169 12.06 -5.89 -24.51
N LEU A 170 13.11 -5.68 -23.72
CA LEU A 170 14.47 -5.56 -24.24
C LEU A 170 14.94 -6.86 -24.92
N ASN A 171 14.67 -8.01 -24.31
CA ASN A 171 15.01 -9.30 -24.91
C ASN A 171 14.28 -9.54 -26.23
N GLN A 172 13.02 -9.14 -26.34
CA GLN A 172 12.27 -9.25 -27.58
C GLN A 172 12.91 -8.40 -28.69
N GLN A 173 13.26 -7.15 -28.38
CA GLN A 173 13.94 -6.25 -29.34
C GLN A 173 15.28 -6.82 -29.81
N LEU A 174 16.09 -7.34 -28.87
CA LEU A 174 17.36 -7.99 -29.19
C LEU A 174 17.18 -9.21 -30.11
N TYR A 175 16.14 -10.01 -29.88
CA TYR A 175 15.85 -11.18 -30.70
C TYR A 175 15.43 -10.81 -32.12
N GLU A 176 14.59 -9.78 -32.26
CA GLU A 176 14.16 -9.26 -33.57
C GLU A 176 15.35 -8.65 -34.35
N GLU A 177 16.23 -7.91 -33.69
CA GLU A 177 17.44 -7.36 -34.30
C GLU A 177 18.42 -8.47 -34.76
N ALA A 178 18.59 -9.52 -33.96
CA ALA A 178 19.43 -10.66 -34.32
C ALA A 178 18.91 -11.45 -35.54
N LEU A 179 17.58 -11.57 -35.68
CA LEU A 179 16.96 -12.17 -36.86
C LEU A 179 17.22 -11.33 -38.12
N LEU A 180 17.02 -10.01 -38.04
CA LEU A 180 17.26 -9.10 -39.16
C LEU A 180 18.73 -9.10 -39.61
N ASP A 181 19.67 -9.13 -38.66
CA ASP A 181 21.11 -9.22 -38.96
C ASP A 181 21.48 -10.55 -39.62
N SER A 182 20.82 -11.65 -39.22
CA SER A 182 20.98 -12.96 -39.87
C SER A 182 20.46 -12.94 -41.31
N ASP A 183 19.23 -12.48 -41.52
CA ASP A 183 18.61 -12.42 -42.84
C ASP A 183 19.42 -11.52 -43.79
N TRP A 184 19.93 -10.39 -43.30
CA TRP A 184 20.77 -9.50 -44.08
C TRP A 184 22.06 -10.17 -44.53
N ARG A 185 22.75 -10.90 -43.64
CA ARG A 185 23.98 -11.64 -43.97
C ARG A 185 23.73 -12.73 -45.01
N GLU A 186 22.62 -13.43 -44.93
CA GLU A 186 22.23 -14.42 -45.95
C GLU A 186 22.06 -13.75 -47.31
N THR A 187 21.32 -12.63 -47.35
CA THR A 187 21.09 -11.86 -48.58
C THR A 187 22.40 -11.33 -49.18
N GLU A 188 23.33 -10.86 -48.34
CA GLU A 188 24.64 -10.35 -48.76
C GLU A 188 25.49 -11.46 -49.42
N MET A 189 25.52 -12.67 -48.85
CA MET A 189 26.22 -13.81 -49.46
C MET A 189 25.62 -14.20 -50.81
N GLU A 190 24.29 -14.23 -50.95
CA GLU A 190 23.63 -14.55 -52.22
C GLU A 190 23.99 -13.54 -53.33
N ILE A 191 24.04 -12.25 -52.98
CA ILE A 191 24.43 -11.19 -53.90
C ILE A 191 25.90 -11.36 -54.32
N GLU A 192 26.80 -11.61 -53.36
CA GLU A 192 28.22 -11.84 -53.66
C GLU A 192 28.43 -13.03 -54.60
N GLU A 193 27.75 -14.15 -54.35
CA GLU A 193 27.83 -15.35 -55.19
C GLU A 193 27.35 -15.06 -56.62
N ALA A 194 26.22 -14.35 -56.77
CA ALA A 194 25.67 -13.96 -58.07
C ALA A 194 26.63 -13.04 -58.84
N VAL A 195 27.26 -12.07 -58.17
CA VAL A 195 28.26 -11.17 -58.78
C VAL A 195 29.49 -11.94 -59.24
N LEU A 196 30.00 -12.87 -58.43
CA LEU A 196 31.13 -13.72 -58.79
C LEU A 196 30.82 -14.61 -60.00
N ALA A 197 29.61 -15.18 -60.06
CA ALA A 197 29.16 -15.99 -61.19
C ALA A 197 29.07 -15.17 -62.48
N ALA A 198 28.49 -13.97 -62.43
CA ALA A 198 28.39 -13.07 -63.57
C ALA A 198 29.77 -12.63 -64.07
N SER A 199 30.68 -12.24 -63.17
CA SER A 199 32.05 -11.86 -63.53
C SER A 199 32.83 -13.01 -64.18
N ARG A 200 32.68 -14.25 -63.66
CA ARG A 200 33.26 -15.45 -64.27
C ARG A 200 32.73 -15.71 -65.68
N ALA A 201 31.42 -15.55 -65.89
CA ALA A 201 30.80 -15.73 -67.20
C ALA A 201 31.33 -14.71 -68.22
N GLU A 202 31.39 -13.43 -67.83
CA GLU A 202 31.91 -12.35 -68.67
C GLU A 202 33.40 -12.56 -69.02
N TYR A 203 34.22 -12.99 -68.06
CA TYR A 203 35.63 -13.30 -68.30
C TYR A 203 35.81 -14.41 -69.34
N LEU A 204 35.03 -15.49 -69.24
CA LEU A 204 35.04 -16.59 -70.21
C LEU A 204 34.60 -16.13 -71.60
N GLU A 205 33.58 -15.28 -71.68
CA GLU A 205 33.10 -14.71 -72.94
C GLU A 205 34.17 -13.83 -73.61
N ASN A 206 34.85 -12.98 -72.83
CA ASN A 206 35.95 -12.15 -73.31
C ASN A 206 37.14 -12.99 -73.82
N LEU A 207 37.50 -14.07 -73.13
CA LEU A 207 38.52 -15.03 -73.57
C LEU A 207 38.16 -15.69 -74.90
N PHE A 208 36.90 -16.12 -75.03
CA PHE A 208 36.40 -16.75 -76.25
C PHE A 208 36.46 -15.76 -77.43
N ASN A 209 36.06 -14.52 -77.21
CA ASN A 209 36.11 -13.45 -78.20
C ASN A 209 37.55 -13.09 -78.62
N GLN A 210 38.50 -13.01 -77.68
CA GLN A 210 39.92 -12.80 -77.99
C GLN A 210 40.53 -13.95 -78.80
N HIS A 211 40.20 -15.21 -78.47
CA HIS A 211 40.66 -16.37 -79.24
C HIS A 211 40.10 -16.41 -80.66
N LYS A 212 38.87 -15.94 -80.85
CA LYS A 212 38.24 -15.80 -82.17
C LYS A 212 38.92 -14.72 -83.01
N GLN A 213 39.31 -13.60 -82.40
CA GLN A 213 40.03 -12.51 -83.08
C GLN A 213 41.48 -12.87 -83.45
N LYS A 214 42.17 -13.75 -82.70
CA LYS A 214 43.53 -14.22 -83.03
C LYS A 214 43.60 -15.30 -84.13
N LYS A 215 42.47 -15.81 -84.62
CA LYS A 215 42.36 -16.86 -85.65
C LYS A 215 41.92 -16.33 -87.03
N GLN A 216 41.77 -15.02 -87.18
CA GLN A 216 41.65 -14.32 -88.47
C GLN A 216 42.97 -13.62 -88.78
#